data_AF-A0A0T6BFN1-F1
#
_entry.id   AF-A0A0T6BFN1-F1
#
_cell.length_a   1.000
_cell.length_b   1.000
_cell.length_c   1.000
_cell.angle_alpha   90.00
_cell.angle_beta   90.00
_cell.angle_gamma   90.00
#
_symmetry.space_group_name_H-M   'P 1'
#
loop_
_entity.id
_entity.type
_entity.pdbx_description
1 polymer ?
#
loop_
_entity_poly.entity_id
_entity_poly.type
_entity_poly.pdbx_seq_one_letter_code
_entity_poly.pdbx_strand_id
1 'polypeptide(L)'
;MVASRDFISLRVWSRKEKCFLVANTGIDYPFMPETSEYIRGRNGIGCWAIHLMEDNPDRCQFEWILNSDLKGWFPSTILEPAYVNLLFEYLKNLRVHLKKYDDL
;
A
#
# COMPACT_ATOMS: atom_id res chain seq x y z
N MET A 1 -2.38 16.84 -11.90
CA MET A 1 -2.69 15.41 -11.66
C MET A 1 -1.40 14.61 -11.73
N VAL A 2 -1.26 13.58 -10.90
CA VAL A 2 -0.13 12.66 -10.91
C VAL A 2 -0.51 11.48 -11.80
N ALA A 3 0.22 11.24 -12.90
CA ALA A 3 -0.07 10.15 -13.83
C ALA A 3 0.01 8.76 -13.17
N SER A 4 -0.60 7.74 -13.77
CA SER A 4 -0.52 6.36 -13.26
C SER A 4 0.89 5.78 -13.40
N ARG A 5 1.26 4.91 -12.45
CA ARG A 5 2.54 4.18 -12.39
C ARG A 5 2.27 2.68 -12.40
N ASP A 6 3.17 1.91 -13.01
CA ASP A 6 3.28 0.49 -12.71
C ASP A 6 4.35 0.25 -11.64
N PHE A 7 4.24 -0.86 -10.92
CA PHE A 7 5.15 -1.23 -9.84
C PHE A 7 5.43 -2.73 -9.90
N ILE A 8 6.67 -3.12 -9.66
CA ILE A 8 7.06 -4.50 -9.37
C ILE A 8 7.50 -4.56 -7.93
N SER A 9 6.84 -5.38 -7.12
CA SER A 9 7.13 -5.47 -5.68
C SER A 9 7.19 -6.93 -5.26
N LEU A 10 8.25 -7.27 -4.53
CA LEU A 10 8.29 -8.50 -3.74
C LEU A 10 7.47 -8.26 -2.48
N ARG A 11 6.67 -9.26 -2.09
CA ARG A 11 5.92 -9.24 -0.83
C ARG A 11 6.22 -10.50 -0.04
N VAL A 12 6.34 -10.32 1.27
CA VAL A 12 6.35 -11.42 2.24
C VAL A 12 5.29 -11.14 3.27
N TRP A 13 4.62 -12.19 3.74
CA TRP A 13 3.71 -12.08 4.86
C TRP A 13 4.21 -12.94 6.01
N SER A 14 3.95 -12.48 7.22
CA SER A 14 4.22 -13.22 8.44
C SER A 14 3.21 -12.85 9.50
N ARG A 15 3.03 -13.73 10.48
CA ARG A 15 2.34 -13.40 11.72
C ARG A 15 3.37 -13.34 12.83
N LYS A 16 3.45 -12.21 13.51
CA LYS A 16 4.27 -12.04 14.70
C LYS A 16 3.35 -11.66 15.85
N GLU A 17 3.25 -12.55 16.83
CA GLU A 17 2.36 -12.37 17.99
C GLU A 17 0.91 -12.06 17.56
N LYS A 18 0.42 -10.86 17.89
CA LYS A 18 -0.92 -10.36 17.61
C LYS A 18 -0.97 -9.46 16.36
N CYS A 19 0.06 -9.49 15.52
CA CYS A 19 0.15 -8.69 14.31
C CYS A 19 0.33 -9.58 13.07
N PHE A 20 -0.52 -9.38 12.06
CA PHE A 20 -0.27 -9.86 10.70
C PHE A 20 0.45 -8.76 9.93
N LEU A 21 1.62 -9.09 9.39
CA LEU A 21 2.46 -8.16 8.65
C LEU A 21 2.60 -8.64 7.21
N VAL A 22 2.27 -7.76 6.26
CA VAL A 22 2.56 -7.94 4.84
C VAL A 22 3.58 -6.88 4.44
N ALA A 23 4.87 -7.25 4.47
CA ALA A 23 5.95 -6.37 4.08
C ALA A 23 6.16 -6.40 2.57
N ASN A 24 6.60 -5.28 2.00
CA ASN A 24 6.88 -5.16 0.58
C ASN A 24 8.13 -4.31 0.32
N THR A 25 8.73 -4.54 -0.84
CA THR A 25 9.76 -3.66 -1.41
C THR A 25 9.78 -3.79 -2.93
N GLY A 26 10.18 -2.72 -3.62
CA GLY A 26 10.40 -2.73 -5.06
C GLY A 26 11.60 -3.58 -5.43
N ILE A 27 11.45 -4.42 -6.47
CA ILE A 27 12.52 -5.25 -7.02
C ILE A 27 12.63 -5.03 -8.52
N ASP A 28 13.79 -5.37 -9.07
CA ASP A 28 13.96 -5.49 -10.51
C ASP A 28 13.62 -6.94 -10.91
N TYR A 29 12.77 -7.10 -11.92
CA TYR A 29 12.33 -8.41 -12.38
C TYR A 29 12.52 -8.51 -13.90
N PRO A 30 13.51 -9.27 -14.40
CA PRO A 30 13.89 -9.28 -15.81
C PRO A 30 12.77 -9.68 -16.78
N PHE A 31 11.80 -10.48 -16.33
CA PHE A 31 10.67 -10.93 -17.15
C PHE A 31 9.53 -9.92 -17.24
N MET A 32 9.68 -8.73 -16.64
CA MET A 32 8.72 -7.63 -16.74
C MET A 32 9.47 -6.29 -16.89
N PRO A 33 10.09 -6.06 -18.08
CA PRO A 33 10.79 -4.81 -18.36
C PRO A 33 9.83 -3.61 -18.33
N GLU A 34 10.41 -2.41 -18.28
CA GLU A 34 9.62 -1.17 -18.38
C GLU A 34 8.99 -1.05 -19.78
N THR A 35 7.81 -0.45 -19.84
CA THR A 35 7.11 -0.17 -21.10
C THR A 35 6.89 1.34 -21.23
N SER A 36 6.53 1.82 -22.42
CA SER A 36 6.20 3.23 -22.62
C SER A 36 4.81 3.63 -22.12
N GLU A 37 3.98 2.67 -21.68
CA GLU A 37 2.60 2.91 -21.25
C GLU A 37 2.54 3.57 -19.87
N TYR A 38 3.44 3.17 -18.96
CA TYR A 38 3.50 3.66 -17.59
C TYR A 38 4.92 4.01 -17.19
N ILE A 39 5.05 5.03 -16.34
CA ILE A 39 6.30 5.29 -15.63
C ILE A 39 6.45 4.23 -14.54
N ARG A 40 7.59 3.53 -14.52
CA ARG A 40 7.91 2.55 -13.47
C ARG A 40 8.22 3.23 -12.14
N GLY A 41 7.26 3.18 -11.23
CA GLY A 41 7.47 3.57 -9.85
C GLY A 41 8.28 2.52 -9.09
N ARG A 42 8.93 2.92 -7.99
CA ARG A 42 9.63 2.00 -7.10
C ARG A 42 9.18 2.20 -5.65
N ASN A 43 8.64 1.16 -5.04
CA ASN A 43 8.40 1.16 -3.61
C ASN A 43 9.72 0.95 -2.86
N GLY A 44 9.96 1.77 -1.84
CA GLY A 44 10.92 1.46 -0.79
C GLY A 44 10.38 0.34 0.11
N ILE A 45 10.95 0.17 1.30
CA ILE A 45 10.39 -0.75 2.28
C ILE A 45 9.09 -0.17 2.81
N GLY A 46 8.02 -0.96 2.74
CA GLY A 46 6.72 -0.63 3.30
C GLY A 46 6.01 -1.87 3.85
N CYS A 47 4.85 -1.67 4.47
CA CYS A 47 4.04 -2.79 4.94
C CYS A 47 2.58 -2.43 5.14
N TRP A 48 1.75 -3.46 5.16
CA TRP A 48 0.46 -3.43 5.85
C TRP A 48 0.62 -4.21 7.15
N ALA A 49 0.27 -3.57 8.27
CA ALA A 49 0.24 -4.21 9.59
C ALA A 49 -1.20 -4.24 10.08
N ILE A 50 -1.66 -5.42 10.51
CA ILE A 50 -2.99 -5.65 11.05
C ILE A 50 -2.80 -6.15 12.47
N HIS A 51 -3.05 -5.28 13.45
CA HIS A 51 -2.94 -5.61 14.86
C HIS A 51 -4.30 -6.06 15.38
N LEU A 52 -4.34 -7.23 15.99
CA LEU A 52 -5.53 -7.75 16.66
C LEU A 52 -5.75 -7.01 17.97
N MET A 53 -7.01 -6.62 18.25
CA MET A 53 -7.38 -5.93 19.48
C MET A 53 -7.87 -6.94 20.52
N GLU A 54 -7.27 -6.95 21.71
CA GLU A 54 -7.61 -7.91 22.77
C GLU A 54 -8.96 -7.60 23.42
N ASP A 55 -9.24 -6.31 23.57
CA ASP A 55 -10.45 -5.76 24.17
C ASP A 55 -11.66 -5.83 23.23
N ASN A 56 -11.42 -5.99 21.92
CA ASN A 56 -12.46 -6.09 20.92
C ASN A 56 -12.03 -7.00 19.75
N PRO A 57 -12.23 -8.33 19.86
CA PRO A 57 -11.82 -9.31 18.85
C PRO A 57 -12.43 -9.07 17.47
N ASP A 58 -13.56 -8.38 17.38
CA ASP A 58 -14.24 -8.04 16.12
C ASP A 58 -13.63 -6.80 15.43
N ARG A 59 -12.58 -6.21 16.01
CA ARG A 59 -11.86 -5.07 15.45
C ARG A 59 -10.36 -5.33 15.36
N CYS A 60 -9.74 -4.59 14.44
CA CYS A 60 -8.30 -4.53 14.30
C CYS A 60 -7.83 -3.09 14.09
N GLN A 61 -6.58 -2.83 14.41
CA GLN A 61 -5.88 -1.63 13.96
C GLN A 61 -5.13 -1.97 12.67
N PHE A 62 -5.49 -1.29 11.59
CA PHE A 62 -4.84 -1.41 10.29
C PHE A 62 -3.92 -0.21 10.07
N GLU A 63 -2.66 -0.49 9.77
CA GLU A 63 -1.63 0.50 9.45
C GLU A 63 -1.01 0.20 8.10
N TRP A 64 -0.79 1.24 7.30
CA TRP A 64 -0.08 1.14 6.04
C TRP A 64 1.11 2.09 6.05
N ILE A 65 2.32 1.52 6.06
CA ILE A 65 3.57 2.26 5.83
C ILE A 65 3.83 2.26 4.31
N LEU A 66 3.67 3.44 3.70
CA LEU A 66 3.92 3.66 2.29
C LEU A 66 5.20 4.47 2.11
N ASN A 67 6.19 3.85 1.47
CA ASN A 67 7.40 4.51 1.00
C ASN A 67 7.50 4.26 -0.51
N SER A 68 7.31 5.29 -1.32
CA SER A 68 7.26 5.14 -2.77
C SER A 68 7.95 6.30 -3.48
N ASP A 69 8.70 5.95 -4.51
CA ASP A 69 9.26 6.87 -5.49
C ASP A 69 8.48 6.69 -6.80
N LEU A 70 7.62 7.66 -7.11
CA LEU A 70 6.80 7.63 -8.33
C LEU A 70 7.60 7.90 -9.60
N LYS A 71 8.88 8.27 -9.48
CA LYS A 71 9.77 8.76 -10.53
C LYS A 71 9.23 10.01 -11.25
N GLY A 72 10.17 10.85 -11.71
CA GLY A 72 9.87 12.15 -12.31
C GLY A 72 9.91 13.29 -11.29
N TRP A 73 9.68 14.52 -11.77
CA TRP A 73 9.73 15.72 -10.93
C TRP A 73 8.33 16.17 -10.52
N PHE A 74 8.10 16.30 -9.21
CA PHE A 74 6.86 16.81 -8.63
C PHE A 74 7.18 17.84 -7.56
N PRO A 75 6.50 19.00 -7.58
CA PRO A 75 6.47 19.89 -6.42
C PRO A 75 5.90 19.16 -5.20
N SER A 76 6.52 19.34 -4.02
CA SER A 76 6.03 18.76 -2.75
C SER A 76 4.59 19.13 -2.44
N THR A 77 4.19 20.36 -2.79
CA THR A 77 2.83 20.90 -2.67
C THR A 77 1.78 20.11 -3.47
N ILE A 78 2.20 19.30 -4.44
CA ILE A 78 1.32 18.40 -5.21
C ILE A 78 1.47 16.97 -4.72
N LEU A 79 2.70 16.53 -4.45
CA LEU A 79 3.00 15.13 -4.13
C LEU A 79 2.50 14.73 -2.74
N GLU A 80 2.73 15.56 -1.71
CA GLU A 80 2.33 15.24 -0.34
C GLU A 80 0.81 15.10 -0.19
N PRO A 81 -0.03 16.06 -0.68
CA PRO A 81 -1.48 15.89 -0.62
C PRO A 81 -1.98 14.69 -1.43
N ALA A 82 -1.32 14.36 -2.55
CA ALA A 82 -1.67 13.20 -3.35
C ALA A 82 -1.46 11.89 -2.58
N TYR A 83 -0.36 11.75 -1.83
CA TYR A 83 -0.14 10.58 -0.97
C TYR A 83 -1.15 10.49 0.17
N VAL A 84 -1.45 11.62 0.83
CA VAL A 84 -2.46 11.65 1.89
C VAL A 84 -3.82 11.22 1.36
N ASN A 85 -4.24 11.77 0.22
CA ASN A 85 -5.49 11.39 -0.43
C ASN A 85 -5.51 9.91 -0.80
N LEU A 86 -4.42 9.37 -1.37
CA LEU A 86 -4.30 7.95 -1.68
C LEU A 86 -4.53 7.06 -0.45
N LEU A 87 -3.92 7.38 0.69
CA LEU A 87 -4.08 6.62 1.93
C LEU A 87 -5.53 6.67 2.44
N PHE A 88 -6.16 7.84 2.41
CA PHE A 88 -7.56 7.99 2.84
C PHE A 88 -8.54 7.28 1.91
N GLU A 89 -8.37 7.41 0.59
CA GLU A 89 -9.18 6.72 -0.40
C GLU A 89 -9.03 5.20 -0.29
N TYR A 90 -7.82 4.71 -0.06
CA TYR A 90 -7.58 3.30 0.20
C TYR A 90 -8.35 2.80 1.42
N LEU A 91 -8.26 3.50 2.56
CA LEU A 91 -8.98 3.12 3.78
C LEU A 91 -10.51 3.19 3.59
N LYS A 92 -11.00 4.19 2.87
CA LYS A 92 -12.43 4.30 2.52
C LYS A 92 -12.88 3.12 1.68
N ASN A 93 -12.15 2.80 0.61
CA ASN A 93 -12.47 1.71 -0.29
C ASN A 93 -12.35 0.34 0.39
N LEU A 94 -11.36 0.16 1.26
CA LEU A 94 -11.22 -1.05 2.08
C LEU A 94 -12.44 -1.24 2.97
N ARG A 95 -12.88 -0.22 3.71
CA ARG A 95 -14.08 -0.29 4.55
C ARG A 95 -15.33 -0.63 3.75
N VAL A 96 -15.51 -0.04 2.55
CA VAL A 96 -16.63 -0.36 1.66
C VAL A 96 -16.56 -1.81 1.19
N HIS A 97 -15.36 -2.31 0.88
CA HIS A 97 -15.16 -3.69 0.44
C HIS A 97 -15.45 -4.70 1.56
N LEU A 98 -14.99 -4.42 2.79
CA LEU A 98 -15.17 -5.31 3.93
C LEU A 98 -16.64 -5.53 4.30
N LYS A 99 -17.52 -4.53 4.08
CA LYS A 99 -18.97 -4.68 4.30
C LYS A 99 -19.62 -5.83 3.53
N LYS A 100 -18.98 -6.29 2.44
CA LYS A 100 -19.46 -7.46 1.67
C LYS A 100 -19.31 -8.78 2.42
N TYR A 101 -18.56 -8.76 3.52
CA TYR A 101 -18.22 -9.91 4.34
C TYR A 101 -18.72 -9.75 5.78
N ASP A 102 -19.52 -8.72 6.09
CA ASP A 102 -20.08 -8.50 7.44
C ASP A 102 -21.05 -9.63 7.87
N ASP A 103 -21.57 -10.40 6.91
CA ASP A 103 -22.50 -11.52 7.14
C ASP A 103 -21.80 -12.90 7.25
N LEU A 104 -20.45 -12.96 7.21
CA LEU A 104 -19.65 -14.17 7.43
C LEU A 104 -19.20 -14.30 8.88
#